data_AF-A0A7X7BGU4-F1
#
_entry.id   AF-A0A7X7BGU4-F1
#
_cell.length_a   1.000
_cell.length_b   1.000
_cell.length_c   1.000
_cell.angle_alpha   90.00
_cell.angle_beta   90.00
_cell.angle_gamma   90.00
#
_symmetry.space_group_name_H-M   'P 1'
#
loop_
_entity.id
_entity.type
_entity.pdbx_description
1 polymer ?
#
loop_
_entity_poly.entity_id
_entity_poly.type
_entity_poly.pdbx_seq_one_letter_code
_entity_poly.pdbx_strand_id
1 'polypeptide(L)'
;MTKSSEFFERDLSGFVAREIERRAKLFPSPFVISTVGSGGKTSTQEFLYRSDLLPCQIITTTTAMLAPDFPVSLTCPTNSGVWFSAELQKFPHKYKGVSRQAFDQEIRKRRLQGPANCLFLCEADGAKMKPLKAYADYEPVIPESTDLVLILFGLHGVGQPLTEEIVHRSEIFSQWTGLELTETIEFEHLCRTLDSGAFLKAIPPTAKVAAVFNQANEMPADTDWASLARRAIQQPRLDAVFFTSMGKGAQGGIDAYSHRTHFGLIRSETNAARFSAVVMAAGLSERMGENKLLLPLGAKTVLAQTLNQVAHSGVQEILVVTGYEREKAEAVCLEAALDFPPDVSLRLVYNPDYECGQGTSVARASSALSAQSSAAFYVPGDQPFVSPVLMRQMMETHMAGRISQAVYLGKSGSPVLFDRQFFPELSGLKGDVGGRQVIKRYPQAVVPVSFDLASSFLDLDDPSDYARACALISSD
;
A
#
# COMPACT_ATOMS: atom_id res chain seq x y z
N MET A 1 -15.02 23.90 17.41
CA MET A 1 -14.98 24.45 16.03
C MET A 1 -13.75 23.88 15.33
N THR A 2 -13.88 22.70 14.73
CA THR A 2 -12.85 22.10 13.89
C THR A 2 -12.81 22.84 12.56
N LYS A 3 -11.62 23.22 12.08
CA LYS A 3 -11.44 23.92 10.80
C LYS A 3 -12.07 23.07 9.69
N SER A 4 -12.93 23.67 8.89
CA SER A 4 -13.60 23.05 7.74
C SER A 4 -12.66 22.67 6.59
N SER A 5 -11.34 22.61 6.82
CA SER A 5 -10.29 22.39 5.81
C SER A 5 -9.67 20.99 5.85
N GLU A 6 -10.06 20.13 6.80
CA GLU A 6 -9.45 18.79 6.97
C GLU A 6 -10.18 17.68 6.20
N PHE A 7 -11.39 17.95 5.69
CA PHE A 7 -12.22 16.94 5.05
C PHE A 7 -12.95 17.47 3.81
N PHE A 8 -13.23 16.58 2.85
CA PHE A 8 -14.05 16.88 1.67
C PHE A 8 -15.16 15.86 1.50
N GLU A 9 -16.35 16.31 1.09
CA GLU A 9 -17.47 15.45 0.72
C GLU A 9 -17.31 14.96 -0.73
N ARG A 10 -17.33 13.65 -0.96
CA ARG A 10 -17.39 13.00 -2.29
C ARG A 10 -18.12 11.67 -2.22
N ASP A 11 -18.52 11.17 -3.38
CA ASP A 11 -19.00 9.80 -3.52
C ASP A 11 -17.85 8.76 -3.47
N LEU A 12 -18.21 7.50 -3.25
CA LEU A 12 -17.26 6.39 -3.17
C LEU A 12 -16.46 6.21 -4.48
N SER A 13 -17.12 6.26 -5.64
CA SER A 13 -16.47 6.09 -6.94
C SER A 13 -15.42 7.15 -7.22
N GLY A 14 -15.72 8.42 -6.94
CA GLY A 14 -14.81 9.54 -7.12
C GLY A 14 -13.66 9.56 -6.11
N PHE A 15 -13.84 8.96 -4.93
CA PHE A 15 -12.72 8.65 -4.04
C PHE A 15 -11.80 7.59 -4.64
N VAL A 16 -12.36 6.47 -5.10
CA VAL A 16 -11.58 5.38 -5.72
C VAL A 16 -10.83 5.86 -6.96
N ALA A 17 -11.50 6.60 -7.86
CA ALA A 17 -10.90 7.17 -9.06
C ALA A 17 -9.65 8.02 -8.73
N ARG A 18 -9.74 8.86 -7.70
CA ARG A 18 -8.61 9.68 -7.27
C ARG A 18 -7.46 8.86 -6.71
N GLU A 19 -7.73 7.77 -5.98
CA GLU A 19 -6.66 6.90 -5.49
C GLU A 19 -5.98 6.14 -6.62
N ILE A 20 -6.74 5.74 -7.65
CA ILE A 20 -6.17 5.19 -8.89
C ILE A 20 -5.25 6.22 -9.56
N GLU A 21 -5.72 7.45 -9.78
CA GLU A 21 -4.91 8.54 -10.36
C GLU A 21 -3.65 8.83 -9.53
N ARG A 22 -3.77 8.84 -8.20
CA ARG A 22 -2.64 9.07 -7.30
C ARG A 22 -1.60 7.95 -7.42
N ARG A 23 -2.03 6.68 -7.49
CA ARG A 23 -1.13 5.54 -7.66
C ARG A 23 -0.52 5.46 -9.05
N ALA A 24 -1.22 5.91 -10.09
CA ALA A 24 -0.72 5.93 -11.46
C ALA A 24 0.53 6.81 -11.64
N LYS A 25 0.82 7.72 -10.70
CA LYS A 25 2.02 8.58 -10.69
C LYS A 25 3.28 7.89 -10.16
N LEU A 26 3.17 6.66 -9.66
CA LEU A 26 4.30 5.87 -9.19
C LEU A 26 4.87 5.04 -10.35
N PHE A 27 5.35 3.84 -10.08
CA PHE A 27 5.64 2.87 -11.13
C PHE A 27 4.34 2.33 -11.77
N PRO A 28 4.39 1.84 -13.02
CA PRO A 28 3.25 1.18 -13.66
C PRO A 28 2.68 0.07 -12.79
N SER A 29 1.47 0.24 -12.27
CA SER A 29 0.88 -0.70 -11.31
C SER A 29 -0.60 -0.94 -11.60
N PRO A 30 -1.06 -2.20 -11.58
CA PRO A 30 -2.48 -2.45 -11.38
C PRO A 30 -2.88 -1.86 -10.04
N PHE A 31 -4.13 -1.43 -9.93
CA PHE A 31 -4.69 -0.94 -8.68
C PHE A 31 -5.47 -2.07 -8.00
N VAL A 32 -5.19 -2.32 -6.72
CA VAL A 32 -5.80 -3.44 -6.00
C VAL A 32 -6.71 -2.92 -4.88
N ILE A 33 -7.99 -3.29 -4.94
CA ILE A 33 -8.97 -3.05 -3.87
C ILE A 33 -9.33 -4.37 -3.21
N SER A 34 -9.17 -4.44 -1.89
CA SER A 34 -9.73 -5.53 -1.10
C SER A 34 -10.98 -5.08 -0.37
N THR A 35 -12.05 -5.89 -0.47
CA THR A 35 -13.25 -5.70 0.36
C THR A 35 -13.25 -6.72 1.48
N VAL A 36 -13.56 -6.24 2.69
CA VAL A 36 -13.67 -7.07 3.90
C VAL A 36 -14.91 -6.69 4.70
N GLY A 37 -15.31 -7.50 5.68
CA GLY A 37 -16.49 -7.22 6.50
C GLY A 37 -17.75 -7.87 5.92
N SER A 38 -18.88 -7.16 5.96
CA SER A 38 -20.18 -7.73 5.62
C SER A 38 -21.19 -6.65 5.20
N GLY A 39 -22.38 -7.05 4.74
CA GLY A 39 -23.40 -6.09 4.30
C GLY A 39 -23.11 -5.47 2.93
N GLY A 40 -22.99 -6.29 1.89
CA GLY A 40 -22.94 -5.82 0.50
C GLY A 40 -21.57 -5.83 -0.20
N LYS A 41 -20.60 -6.63 0.28
CA LYS A 41 -19.27 -6.75 -0.34
C LYS A 41 -19.34 -7.04 -1.84
N THR A 42 -20.04 -8.11 -2.20
CA THR A 42 -20.23 -8.53 -3.58
C THR A 42 -20.90 -7.43 -4.40
N SER A 43 -21.95 -6.79 -3.88
CA SER A 43 -22.65 -5.69 -4.57
C SER A 43 -21.77 -4.46 -4.76
N THR A 44 -20.93 -4.09 -3.79
CA THR A 44 -19.97 -2.99 -3.91
C THR A 44 -18.88 -3.32 -4.93
N GLN A 45 -18.36 -4.55 -4.96
CA GLN A 45 -17.41 -4.97 -5.99
C GLN A 45 -18.03 -4.95 -7.38
N GLU A 46 -19.25 -5.45 -7.52
CA GLU A 46 -20.01 -5.40 -8.76
C GLU A 46 -20.25 -3.97 -9.26
N PHE A 47 -20.54 -3.05 -8.35
CA PHE A 47 -20.64 -1.62 -8.66
C PHE A 47 -19.31 -1.06 -9.18
N LEU A 48 -18.21 -1.30 -8.47
CA LEU A 48 -16.88 -0.81 -8.86
C LEU A 48 -16.40 -1.43 -10.18
N TYR A 49 -16.72 -2.70 -10.42
CA TYR A 49 -16.44 -3.39 -11.68
C TYR A 49 -17.13 -2.71 -12.86
N ARG A 50 -18.41 -2.36 -12.70
CA ARG A 50 -19.22 -1.69 -13.73
C ARG A 50 -18.99 -0.17 -13.82
N SER A 51 -18.16 0.40 -12.96
CA SER A 51 -17.86 1.84 -12.95
C SER A 51 -16.82 2.24 -13.99
N ASP A 52 -16.22 1.27 -14.71
CA ASP A 52 -15.25 1.49 -15.79
C ASP A 52 -14.08 2.44 -15.42
N LEU A 53 -13.62 2.35 -14.16
CA LEU A 53 -12.56 3.22 -13.62
C LEU A 53 -11.19 3.00 -14.27
N LEU A 54 -10.96 1.82 -14.84
CA LEU A 54 -9.77 1.46 -15.61
C LEU A 54 -10.19 0.59 -16.82
N PRO A 55 -9.41 0.53 -17.91
CA PRO A 55 -9.69 -0.29 -19.09
C PRO A 55 -9.93 -1.79 -18.85
N CYS A 56 -9.41 -2.36 -17.77
CA CYS A 56 -9.58 -3.76 -17.41
C CYS A 56 -9.97 -3.88 -15.93
N GLN A 57 -10.99 -4.69 -15.62
CA GLN A 57 -11.43 -4.92 -14.24
C GLN A 57 -11.52 -6.43 -13.96
N ILE A 58 -10.90 -6.89 -12.88
CA ILE A 58 -10.82 -8.30 -12.53
C ILE A 58 -11.40 -8.50 -11.13
N ILE A 59 -12.45 -9.31 -11.01
CA ILE A 59 -12.98 -9.76 -9.72
C ILE A 59 -12.32 -11.07 -9.32
N THR A 60 -11.99 -11.19 -8.03
CA THR A 60 -11.57 -12.44 -7.43
C THR A 60 -11.92 -12.47 -5.94
N THR A 61 -11.64 -13.60 -5.29
CA THR A 61 -11.64 -13.72 -3.83
C THR A 61 -10.43 -14.53 -3.39
N THR A 62 -9.95 -14.32 -2.17
CA THR A 62 -8.98 -15.23 -1.52
C THR A 62 -9.65 -16.40 -0.81
N THR A 63 -10.99 -16.44 -0.80
CA THR A 63 -11.82 -17.48 -0.17
C THR A 63 -12.73 -18.16 -1.19
N ALA A 64 -13.75 -18.92 -0.79
CA ALA A 64 -14.71 -19.49 -1.74
C ALA A 64 -15.88 -18.54 -1.98
N MET A 65 -16.28 -18.36 -3.25
CA MET A 65 -17.34 -17.44 -3.65
C MET A 65 -18.28 -18.13 -4.64
N LEU A 66 -19.54 -17.72 -4.64
CA LEU A 66 -20.48 -18.08 -5.71
C LEU A 66 -20.08 -17.35 -6.99
N ALA A 67 -20.33 -17.96 -8.15
CA ALA A 67 -20.02 -17.33 -9.42
C ALA A 67 -20.80 -16.01 -9.58
N PRO A 68 -20.13 -14.89 -9.85
CA PRO A 68 -20.84 -13.69 -10.28
C PRO A 68 -21.25 -13.85 -11.76
N ASP A 69 -22.17 -13.01 -12.23
CA ASP A 69 -22.69 -13.04 -13.61
C ASP A 69 -21.70 -12.41 -14.62
N PHE A 70 -20.45 -12.89 -14.63
CA PHE A 70 -19.37 -12.43 -15.49
C PHE A 70 -18.53 -13.61 -16.02
N PRO A 71 -17.77 -13.44 -17.12
CA PRO A 71 -16.90 -14.48 -17.65
C PRO A 71 -15.88 -14.97 -16.62
N VAL A 72 -15.90 -16.28 -16.32
CA VAL A 72 -14.99 -16.92 -15.37
C VAL A 72 -13.78 -17.51 -16.08
N SER A 73 -12.60 -17.26 -15.52
CA SER A 73 -11.33 -17.87 -15.92
C SER A 73 -10.65 -18.56 -14.73
N LEU A 74 -10.03 -19.71 -14.98
CA LEU A 74 -9.19 -20.43 -14.00
C LEU A 74 -7.72 -19.97 -14.00
N THR A 75 -7.39 -19.04 -14.90
CA THR A 75 -6.12 -18.30 -14.95
C THR A 75 -6.41 -16.81 -14.90
N CYS A 76 -5.43 -16.00 -14.49
CA CYS A 76 -5.65 -14.55 -14.40
C CYS A 76 -5.96 -13.99 -15.81
N PRO A 77 -7.15 -13.39 -16.03
CA PRO A 77 -7.56 -12.95 -17.36
C PRO A 77 -6.75 -11.72 -17.79
N THR A 78 -6.59 -11.58 -19.11
CA THR A 78 -5.96 -10.39 -19.72
C THR A 78 -6.95 -9.23 -19.85
N ASN A 79 -8.22 -9.55 -20.05
CA ASN A 79 -9.34 -8.61 -20.16
C ASN A 79 -10.23 -8.68 -18.91
N SER A 80 -11.24 -7.81 -18.85
CA SER A 80 -12.18 -7.81 -17.73
C SER A 80 -12.88 -9.16 -17.55
N GLY A 81 -13.04 -9.58 -16.30
CA GLY A 81 -13.68 -10.84 -15.96
C GLY A 81 -13.40 -11.28 -14.53
N VAL A 82 -13.54 -12.59 -14.29
CA VAL A 82 -13.42 -13.19 -12.96
C VAL A 82 -12.27 -14.18 -12.94
N TRP A 83 -11.44 -14.10 -11.91
CA TRP A 83 -10.31 -14.99 -11.71
C TRP A 83 -10.52 -15.91 -10.50
N PHE A 84 -10.58 -17.21 -10.74
CA PHE A 84 -10.61 -18.25 -9.71
C PHE A 84 -9.50 -19.28 -9.90
N SER A 85 -9.25 -20.12 -8.90
CA SER A 85 -8.25 -21.18 -8.98
C SER A 85 -8.83 -22.55 -9.38
N ALA A 86 -10.08 -22.82 -9.01
CA ALA A 86 -10.76 -24.08 -9.35
C ALA A 86 -12.28 -23.95 -9.20
N GLU A 87 -13.03 -24.78 -9.92
CA GLU A 87 -14.46 -25.01 -9.66
C GLU A 87 -14.60 -26.00 -8.48
N LEU A 88 -15.40 -25.64 -7.46
CA LEU A 88 -15.68 -26.50 -6.32
C LEU A 88 -17.00 -27.27 -6.48
N GLN A 89 -17.98 -26.63 -7.11
CA GLN A 89 -19.33 -27.18 -7.27
C GLN A 89 -20.00 -26.57 -8.51
N LYS A 90 -20.73 -27.40 -9.25
CA LYS A 90 -21.44 -27.01 -10.49
C LYS A 90 -22.80 -26.35 -10.25
N PHE A 91 -23.51 -26.69 -9.16
CA PHE A 91 -24.81 -26.08 -8.86
C PHE A 91 -25.07 -25.98 -7.35
N PRO A 92 -25.27 -24.77 -6.79
CA PRO A 92 -24.96 -23.49 -7.44
C PRO A 92 -23.47 -23.42 -7.81
N HIS A 93 -23.12 -22.69 -8.88
CA HIS A 93 -21.73 -22.55 -9.29
C HIS A 93 -20.92 -21.90 -8.17
N LYS A 94 -19.96 -22.66 -7.64
CA LYS A 94 -19.10 -22.23 -6.53
C LYS A 94 -17.66 -22.48 -6.91
N TYR A 95 -16.83 -21.47 -6.70
CA TYR A 95 -15.43 -21.50 -7.07
C TYR A 95 -14.53 -21.31 -5.86
N LYS A 96 -13.33 -21.87 -5.96
CA LYS A 96 -12.23 -21.62 -5.04
C LYS A 96 -11.51 -20.36 -5.48
N GLY A 97 -11.36 -19.42 -4.57
CA GLY A 97 -10.55 -18.23 -4.75
C GLY A 97 -9.07 -18.53 -4.99
N VAL A 98 -8.35 -17.48 -5.34
CA VAL A 98 -6.92 -17.52 -5.59
C VAL A 98 -6.20 -17.45 -4.24
N SER A 99 -5.11 -18.20 -4.05
CA SER A 99 -4.33 -18.06 -2.81
C SER A 99 -3.70 -16.66 -2.73
N ARG A 100 -3.54 -16.13 -1.52
CA ARG A 100 -2.89 -14.82 -1.29
C ARG A 100 -1.56 -14.71 -2.04
N GLN A 101 -0.72 -15.74 -1.93
CA GLN A 101 0.58 -15.82 -2.58
C GLN A 101 0.49 -15.76 -4.12
N ALA A 102 -0.42 -16.52 -4.74
CA ALA A 102 -0.56 -16.52 -6.20
C ALA A 102 -1.11 -15.18 -6.70
N PHE A 103 -2.00 -14.54 -5.94
CA PHE A 103 -2.49 -13.20 -6.23
C PHE A 103 -1.36 -12.17 -6.19
N ASP A 104 -0.60 -12.12 -5.09
CA ASP A 104 0.52 -11.18 -4.93
C ASP A 104 1.61 -11.39 -6.01
N GLN A 105 1.89 -12.64 -6.38
CA GLN A 105 2.85 -12.97 -7.45
C GLN A 105 2.40 -12.42 -8.82
N GLU A 106 1.12 -12.57 -9.17
CA GLU A 106 0.59 -12.05 -10.43
C GLU A 106 0.61 -10.51 -10.46
N ILE A 107 0.25 -9.86 -9.36
CA ILE A 107 0.34 -8.39 -9.26
C ILE A 107 1.78 -7.93 -9.42
N ARG A 108 2.74 -8.55 -8.71
CA ARG A 108 4.18 -8.22 -8.82
C ARG A 108 4.70 -8.43 -10.24
N LYS A 109 4.31 -9.53 -10.90
CA LYS A 109 4.66 -9.79 -12.31
C LYS A 109 4.13 -8.68 -13.23
N ARG A 110 2.86 -8.26 -13.09
CA ARG A 110 2.28 -7.18 -13.91
C ARG A 110 2.98 -5.85 -13.71
N ARG A 111 3.37 -5.52 -12.47
CA ARG A 111 4.13 -4.30 -12.14
C ARG A 111 5.50 -4.25 -12.85
N LEU A 112 6.12 -5.40 -13.12
CA LEU A 112 7.39 -5.49 -13.85
C LEU A 112 7.24 -5.43 -15.37
N GLN A 113 6.06 -5.75 -15.91
CA GLN A 113 5.84 -5.91 -17.35
C GLN A 113 5.30 -4.64 -18.05
N GLY A 114 5.01 -3.54 -17.33
CA GLY A 114 4.62 -2.26 -17.92
C GLY A 114 3.20 -1.78 -17.53
N PRO A 115 2.57 -0.86 -18.29
CA PRO A 115 1.35 -0.15 -17.88
C PRO A 115 0.18 -1.09 -17.65
N ALA A 116 -0.03 -1.39 -16.37
CA ALA A 116 -1.12 -2.23 -15.90
C ALA A 116 -2.34 -1.36 -15.61
N ASN A 117 -3.08 -1.05 -16.67
CA ASN A 117 -4.37 -0.36 -16.63
C ASN A 117 -5.50 -1.29 -16.15
N CYS A 118 -5.28 -1.98 -15.02
CA CYS A 118 -6.15 -3.01 -14.50
C CYS A 118 -6.53 -2.74 -13.04
N LEU A 119 -7.83 -2.80 -12.75
CA LEU A 119 -8.40 -2.76 -11.42
C LEU A 119 -8.67 -4.18 -10.93
N PHE A 120 -8.01 -4.61 -9.87
CA PHE A 120 -8.33 -5.86 -9.18
C PHE A 120 -9.24 -5.61 -7.99
N LEU A 121 -10.33 -6.35 -7.93
CA LEU A 121 -11.32 -6.33 -6.85
C LEU A 121 -11.27 -7.69 -6.15
N CYS A 122 -10.76 -7.73 -4.93
CA CYS A 122 -10.53 -8.95 -4.17
C CYS A 122 -11.45 -9.02 -2.94
N GLU A 123 -12.36 -9.99 -2.88
CA GLU A 123 -13.12 -10.26 -1.64
C GLU A 123 -12.22 -11.08 -0.69
N ALA A 124 -11.82 -10.49 0.43
CA ALA A 124 -10.78 -11.03 1.30
C ALA A 124 -11.31 -11.78 2.53
N ASP A 125 -12.64 -11.95 2.66
CA ASP A 125 -13.28 -12.71 3.73
C ASP A 125 -14.74 -13.15 3.44
N GLY A 126 -15.21 -14.21 4.11
CA GLY A 126 -16.59 -14.67 4.01
C GLY A 126 -17.50 -14.07 5.10
N ALA A 127 -18.75 -13.74 4.79
CA ALA A 127 -19.72 -13.18 5.76
C ALA A 127 -21.01 -13.99 5.95
N LYS A 128 -21.18 -15.12 5.25
CA LYS A 128 -22.42 -15.94 5.25
C LYS A 128 -23.71 -15.12 5.00
N MET A 129 -23.63 -14.07 4.18
CA MET A 129 -24.74 -13.16 3.84
C MET A 129 -25.37 -12.42 5.04
N LYS A 130 -24.70 -12.35 6.19
CA LYS A 130 -25.19 -11.60 7.36
C LYS A 130 -24.87 -10.11 7.25
N PRO A 131 -25.67 -9.22 7.88
CA PRO A 131 -25.39 -7.77 7.91
C PRO A 131 -24.03 -7.43 8.52
N LEU A 132 -23.69 -8.06 9.65
CA LEU A 132 -22.49 -7.78 10.44
C LEU A 132 -21.65 -9.05 10.64
N LYS A 133 -20.36 -8.88 10.97
CA LYS A 133 -19.47 -10.00 11.27
C LYS A 133 -18.34 -9.64 12.23
N ALA A 134 -17.74 -10.68 12.81
CA ALA A 134 -16.40 -10.65 13.39
C ALA A 134 -15.46 -11.64 12.67
N TYR A 135 -14.15 -11.40 12.80
CA TYR A 135 -13.10 -12.21 12.19
C TYR A 135 -12.66 -13.34 13.12
N ALA A 136 -12.36 -14.49 12.52
CA ALA A 136 -11.59 -15.54 13.16
C ALA A 136 -10.09 -15.21 13.09
N ASP A 137 -9.26 -16.00 13.76
CA ASP A 137 -7.81 -15.79 13.83
C ASP A 137 -7.10 -15.84 12.47
N TYR A 138 -7.67 -16.58 11.50
CA TYR A 138 -7.13 -16.70 10.15
C TYR A 138 -7.72 -15.67 9.16
N GLU A 139 -8.73 -14.88 9.58
CA GLU A 139 -9.33 -13.82 8.78
C GLU A 139 -8.86 -12.42 9.25
N PRO A 140 -8.88 -11.41 8.36
CA PRO A 140 -9.15 -11.50 6.92
C PRO A 140 -7.90 -11.93 6.13
N VAL A 141 -8.08 -12.43 4.90
CA VAL A 141 -6.98 -12.86 4.02
C VAL A 141 -6.76 -11.80 2.94
N ILE A 142 -6.26 -10.63 3.37
CA ILE A 142 -5.97 -9.49 2.50
C ILE A 142 -4.63 -9.72 1.77
N PRO A 143 -4.56 -9.59 0.43
CA PRO A 143 -3.29 -9.60 -0.31
C PRO A 143 -2.34 -8.50 0.13
N GLU A 144 -1.03 -8.79 0.14
CA GLU A 144 0.01 -7.82 0.52
C GLU A 144 0.06 -6.65 -0.46
N SER A 145 -0.26 -6.91 -1.73
CA SER A 145 -0.24 -5.92 -2.80
C SER A 145 -1.45 -4.97 -2.82
N THR A 146 -2.30 -4.99 -1.79
CA THR A 146 -3.52 -4.17 -1.72
C THR A 146 -3.20 -2.68 -1.61
N ASP A 147 -3.81 -1.86 -2.47
CA ASP A 147 -3.68 -0.39 -2.45
C ASP A 147 -4.76 0.28 -1.61
N LEU A 148 -5.97 -0.27 -1.60
CA LEU A 148 -7.12 0.25 -0.87
C LEU A 148 -7.92 -0.89 -0.24
N VAL A 149 -8.21 -0.78 1.05
CA VAL A 149 -9.13 -1.66 1.76
C VAL A 149 -10.45 -0.95 1.99
N LEU A 150 -11.55 -1.57 1.56
CA LEU A 150 -12.91 -1.15 1.90
C LEU A 150 -13.43 -2.10 3.00
N ILE A 151 -13.68 -1.55 4.18
CA ILE A 151 -14.29 -2.27 5.31
C ILE A 151 -15.78 -2.03 5.26
N LEU A 152 -16.57 -3.06 4.97
CA LEU A 152 -18.01 -2.93 4.83
C LEU A 152 -18.74 -3.32 6.12
N PHE A 153 -19.76 -2.53 6.44
CA PHE A 153 -20.74 -2.80 7.48
C PHE A 153 -22.15 -2.65 6.89
N GLY A 154 -23.03 -3.63 7.14
CA GLY A 154 -24.44 -3.54 6.79
C GLY A 154 -25.25 -2.83 7.88
N LEU A 155 -25.79 -1.65 7.59
CA LEU A 155 -26.58 -0.86 8.54
C LEU A 155 -27.91 -1.51 8.91
N HIS A 156 -28.39 -2.51 8.17
CA HIS A 156 -29.52 -3.35 8.60
C HIS A 156 -29.28 -3.97 9.99
N GLY A 157 -28.02 -4.20 10.38
CA GLY A 157 -27.70 -4.73 11.70
C GLY A 157 -27.89 -3.73 12.83
N VAL A 158 -27.97 -2.42 12.56
CA VAL A 158 -28.18 -1.39 13.58
C VAL A 158 -29.65 -1.38 14.01
N GLY A 159 -29.89 -1.34 15.31
CA GLY A 159 -31.23 -1.48 15.92
C GLY A 159 -31.71 -2.93 16.05
N GLN A 160 -30.93 -3.91 15.59
CA GLN A 160 -31.21 -5.33 15.75
C GLN A 160 -30.52 -5.90 17.00
N PRO A 161 -31.02 -6.99 17.59
CA PRO A 161 -30.34 -7.65 18.71
C PRO A 161 -29.05 -8.35 18.26
N LEU A 162 -28.04 -8.37 19.14
CA LEU A 162 -26.80 -9.13 18.94
C LEU A 162 -27.08 -10.63 19.04
N THR A 163 -27.31 -11.25 17.89
CA THR A 163 -27.52 -12.69 17.77
C THR A 163 -26.67 -13.26 16.64
N GLU A 164 -26.47 -14.57 16.63
CA GLU A 164 -25.83 -15.24 15.51
C GLU A 164 -26.68 -15.13 14.23
N GLU A 165 -27.96 -14.76 14.25
CA GLU A 165 -28.71 -14.53 13.01
C GLU A 165 -28.28 -13.23 12.32
N ILE A 166 -27.99 -12.19 13.11
CA ILE A 166 -27.65 -10.84 12.63
C ILE A 166 -26.13 -10.69 12.43
N VAL A 167 -25.33 -11.28 13.30
CA VAL A 167 -23.87 -11.12 13.32
C VAL A 167 -23.20 -12.47 13.11
N HIS A 168 -22.30 -12.57 12.14
CA HIS A 168 -21.48 -13.77 12.02
C HIS A 168 -20.39 -13.80 13.08
N ARG A 169 -20.38 -14.81 13.95
CA ARG A 169 -19.48 -14.93 15.11
C ARG A 169 -19.81 -13.87 16.18
N SER A 170 -21.07 -13.87 16.60
CA SER A 170 -21.65 -12.92 17.55
C SER A 170 -20.90 -12.84 18.89
N GLU A 171 -20.33 -13.94 19.37
CA GLU A 171 -19.55 -13.98 20.61
C GLU A 171 -18.22 -13.21 20.50
N ILE A 172 -17.54 -13.29 19.34
CA ILE A 172 -16.32 -12.51 19.09
C ILE A 172 -16.68 -11.03 18.94
N PHE A 173 -17.78 -10.74 18.26
CA PHE A 173 -18.28 -9.37 18.12
C PHE A 173 -18.61 -8.74 19.48
N SER A 174 -19.25 -9.50 20.37
CA SER A 174 -19.51 -9.12 21.76
C SER A 174 -18.21 -8.71 22.47
N GLN A 175 -17.15 -9.53 22.38
CA GLN A 175 -15.85 -9.23 22.99
C GLN A 175 -15.22 -7.93 22.46
N TRP A 176 -15.36 -7.62 21.17
CA TRP A 176 -14.79 -6.41 20.58
C TRP A 176 -15.56 -5.14 20.96
N THR A 177 -16.86 -5.27 21.22
CA THR A 177 -17.78 -4.13 21.42
C THR A 177 -18.17 -3.89 22.87
N GLY A 178 -18.02 -4.91 23.72
CA GLY A 178 -18.53 -4.95 25.09
C GLY A 178 -20.06 -5.09 25.16
N LEU A 179 -20.73 -5.43 24.05
CA LEU A 179 -22.18 -5.61 23.98
C LEU A 179 -22.54 -7.04 24.38
N GLU A 180 -23.49 -7.23 25.29
CA GLU A 180 -23.95 -8.56 25.66
C GLU A 180 -24.83 -9.16 24.56
N LEU A 181 -24.87 -10.51 24.50
CA LEU A 181 -25.75 -11.18 23.55
C LEU A 181 -27.20 -10.77 23.80
N THR A 182 -27.97 -10.65 22.73
CA THR A 182 -29.37 -10.17 22.66
C THR A 182 -29.58 -8.67 22.89
N GLU A 183 -28.57 -7.92 23.33
CA GLU A 183 -28.67 -6.45 23.41
C GLU A 183 -28.70 -5.80 22.03
N THR A 184 -29.29 -4.61 21.96
CA THR A 184 -29.47 -3.88 20.70
C THR A 184 -28.15 -3.31 20.18
N ILE A 185 -27.84 -3.61 18.91
CA ILE A 185 -26.65 -3.09 18.24
C ILE A 185 -26.88 -1.64 17.82
N GLU A 186 -26.21 -0.71 18.48
CA GLU A 186 -26.10 0.69 18.03
C GLU A 186 -24.89 0.93 17.10
N PHE A 187 -24.90 2.04 16.34
CA PHE A 187 -23.79 2.45 15.47
C PHE A 187 -22.45 2.59 16.22
N GLU A 188 -22.50 3.00 17.49
CA GLU A 188 -21.32 3.09 18.35
C GLU A 188 -20.60 1.75 18.49
N HIS A 189 -21.31 0.63 18.50
CA HIS A 189 -20.69 -0.69 18.56
C HIS A 189 -19.89 -1.01 17.29
N LEU A 190 -20.35 -0.57 16.11
CA LEU A 190 -19.56 -0.67 14.88
C LEU A 190 -18.26 0.13 15.01
N CYS A 191 -18.34 1.34 15.56
CA CYS A 191 -17.14 2.15 15.81
C CYS A 191 -16.18 1.49 16.81
N ARG A 192 -16.69 0.86 17.89
CA ARG A 192 -15.85 0.10 18.82
C ARG A 192 -15.13 -1.07 18.15
N THR A 193 -15.75 -1.74 17.17
CA THR A 193 -15.03 -2.78 16.39
C THR A 193 -13.86 -2.21 15.59
N LEU A 194 -13.99 -0.99 15.05
CA LEU A 194 -12.89 -0.29 14.38
C LEU A 194 -11.83 0.15 15.39
N ASP A 195 -12.23 0.69 16.54
CA ASP A 195 -11.34 1.19 17.60
C ASP A 195 -10.52 0.06 18.25
N SER A 196 -11.09 -1.15 18.36
CA SER A 196 -10.38 -2.36 18.82
C SER A 196 -9.21 -2.75 17.91
N GLY A 197 -9.14 -2.22 16.69
CA GLY A 197 -8.15 -2.58 15.68
C GLY A 197 -8.42 -3.93 15.01
N ALA A 198 -9.46 -4.67 15.42
CA ALA A 198 -9.76 -5.99 14.88
C ALA A 198 -10.01 -5.96 13.36
N PHE A 199 -10.74 -4.95 12.88
CA PHE A 199 -10.98 -4.74 11.45
C PHE A 199 -9.78 -4.21 10.67
N LEU A 200 -8.73 -3.76 11.37
CA LEU A 200 -7.51 -3.21 10.77
C LEU A 200 -6.38 -4.24 10.67
N LYS A 201 -6.59 -5.45 11.21
CA LYS A 201 -5.67 -6.57 11.13
C LYS A 201 -5.37 -6.94 9.68
N ALA A 202 -4.12 -7.29 9.41
CA ALA A 202 -3.62 -7.75 8.10
C ALA A 202 -3.76 -6.74 6.94
N ILE A 203 -4.16 -5.49 7.21
CA ILE A 203 -4.13 -4.42 6.21
C ILE A 203 -2.66 -4.05 5.93
N PRO A 204 -2.20 -4.06 4.67
CA PRO A 204 -0.84 -3.63 4.35
C PRO A 204 -0.57 -2.20 4.85
N PRO A 205 0.63 -1.92 5.38
CA PRO A 205 0.97 -0.60 5.93
C PRO A 205 0.88 0.52 4.88
N THR A 206 1.05 0.17 3.60
CA THR A 206 0.94 1.09 2.45
C THR A 206 -0.47 1.32 1.93
N ALA A 207 -1.45 0.52 2.35
CA ALA A 207 -2.82 0.60 1.84
C ALA A 207 -3.55 1.79 2.46
N LYS A 208 -4.44 2.43 1.70
CA LYS A 208 -5.48 3.29 2.29
C LYS A 208 -6.63 2.45 2.81
N VAL A 209 -7.41 2.99 3.74
CA VAL A 209 -8.54 2.30 4.36
C VAL A 209 -9.77 3.20 4.36
N ALA A 210 -10.89 2.70 3.84
CA ALA A 210 -12.18 3.35 3.96
C ALA A 210 -13.19 2.44 4.64
N ALA A 211 -13.96 2.98 5.57
CA ALA A 211 -15.15 2.31 6.10
C ALA A 211 -16.36 2.65 5.23
N VAL A 212 -17.11 1.64 4.82
CA VAL A 212 -18.31 1.77 4.00
C VAL A 212 -19.49 1.18 4.78
N PHE A 213 -20.33 2.07 5.30
CA PHE A 213 -21.58 1.72 5.97
C PHE A 213 -22.69 1.67 4.92
N ASN A 214 -22.95 0.47 4.42
CA ASN A 214 -23.92 0.22 3.37
C ASN A 214 -25.32 0.03 3.96
N GLN A 215 -26.36 0.00 3.12
CA GLN A 215 -27.78 -0.05 3.51
C GLN A 215 -28.24 1.21 4.28
N ALA A 216 -27.64 2.36 3.97
CA ALA A 216 -27.98 3.64 4.60
C ALA A 216 -29.45 4.07 4.39
N ASN A 217 -30.14 3.51 3.39
CA ASN A 217 -31.57 3.70 3.17
C ASN A 217 -32.46 3.05 4.25
N GLU A 218 -31.92 2.23 5.13
CA GLU A 218 -32.65 1.59 6.24
C GLU A 218 -32.58 2.42 7.54
N MET A 219 -31.72 3.44 7.58
CA MET A 219 -31.64 4.37 8.69
C MET A 219 -32.76 5.43 8.62
N PRO A 220 -33.13 6.07 9.75
CA PRO A 220 -34.11 7.16 9.76
C PRO A 220 -33.77 8.28 8.77
N ALA A 221 -34.78 8.89 8.15
CA ALA A 221 -34.59 9.93 7.13
C ALA A 221 -33.89 11.19 7.66
N ASP A 222 -33.97 11.44 8.96
CA ASP A 222 -33.35 12.54 9.71
C ASP A 222 -31.98 12.18 10.31
N THR A 223 -31.37 11.07 9.88
CA THR A 223 -30.04 10.65 10.37
C THR A 223 -28.98 11.73 10.13
N ASP A 224 -28.29 12.12 11.20
CA ASP A 224 -27.12 13.02 11.12
C ASP A 224 -25.87 12.24 10.67
N TRP A 225 -25.74 12.06 9.37
CA TRP A 225 -24.60 11.39 8.75
C TRP A 225 -23.26 12.03 9.09
N ALA A 226 -23.23 13.36 9.25
CA ALA A 226 -22.01 14.09 9.53
C ALA A 226 -21.49 13.74 10.94
N SER A 227 -22.38 13.63 11.93
CA SER A 227 -22.01 13.18 13.28
C SER A 227 -21.48 11.74 13.28
N LEU A 228 -22.18 10.81 12.61
CA LEU A 228 -21.75 9.41 12.52
C LEU A 228 -20.41 9.26 11.79
N ALA A 229 -20.21 9.97 10.69
CA ALA A 229 -18.96 9.98 9.94
C ALA A 229 -17.79 10.50 10.80
N ARG A 230 -18.01 11.61 11.53
CA ARG A 230 -17.00 12.17 12.44
C ARG A 230 -16.66 11.22 13.58
N ARG A 231 -17.61 10.42 14.06
CA ARG A 231 -17.34 9.39 15.06
C ARG A 231 -16.50 8.26 14.49
N ALA A 232 -16.86 7.71 13.34
CA ALA A 232 -16.14 6.59 12.73
C ALA A 232 -14.72 6.99 12.30
N ILE A 233 -14.55 8.17 11.68
CA ILE A 233 -13.24 8.62 11.18
C ILE A 233 -12.25 8.90 12.32
N GLN A 234 -12.68 9.00 13.59
CA GLN A 234 -11.76 9.18 14.73
C GLN A 234 -10.72 8.06 14.82
N GLN A 235 -11.03 6.84 14.38
CA GLN A 235 -10.05 5.77 14.20
C GLN A 235 -8.94 6.26 13.24
N PRO A 236 -7.70 6.51 13.72
CA PRO A 236 -6.68 7.17 12.93
C PRO A 236 -6.38 6.46 11.61
N ARG A 237 -6.47 5.12 11.54
CA ARG A 237 -6.13 4.36 10.34
C ARG A 237 -7.12 4.56 9.19
N LEU A 238 -8.33 5.06 9.44
CA LEU A 238 -9.32 5.33 8.40
C LEU A 238 -9.00 6.63 7.66
N ASP A 239 -8.89 6.51 6.34
CA ASP A 239 -8.71 7.62 5.40
C ASP A 239 -10.05 8.20 4.96
N ALA A 240 -11.11 7.39 4.94
CA ALA A 240 -12.44 7.82 4.54
C ALA A 240 -13.56 7.01 5.20
N VAL A 241 -14.74 7.61 5.28
CA VAL A 241 -15.99 6.99 5.71
C VAL A 241 -17.07 7.31 4.69
N PHE A 242 -17.84 6.31 4.27
CA PHE A 242 -18.95 6.47 3.35
C PHE A 242 -20.21 5.81 3.90
N PHE A 243 -21.35 6.47 3.70
CA PHE A 243 -22.68 5.91 3.92
C PHE A 243 -23.34 5.70 2.57
N THR A 244 -23.62 4.44 2.22
CA THR A 244 -24.05 4.07 0.87
C THR A 244 -25.31 3.21 0.89
N SER A 245 -26.04 3.20 -0.22
CA SER A 245 -27.15 2.27 -0.44
C SER A 245 -27.15 1.78 -1.88
N MET A 246 -27.62 0.56 -2.07
CA MET A 246 -27.85 -0.03 -3.39
C MET A 246 -29.35 -0.04 -3.69
N GLY A 247 -29.77 0.59 -4.78
CA GLY A 247 -31.11 0.46 -5.33
C GLY A 247 -31.16 -0.59 -6.44
N LYS A 248 -32.31 -1.25 -6.61
CA LYS A 248 -32.62 -1.94 -7.87
C LYS A 248 -33.04 -0.89 -8.89
N GLY A 249 -32.42 -0.88 -10.07
CA GLY A 249 -32.76 0.06 -11.14
C GLY A 249 -34.26 0.05 -11.47
N ALA A 250 -34.82 1.22 -11.83
CA ALA A 250 -36.26 1.41 -12.06
C ALA A 250 -36.81 0.70 -13.31
N GLN A 251 -35.95 0.08 -14.12
CA GLN A 251 -36.33 -0.72 -15.28
C GLN A 251 -35.62 -2.07 -15.18
N GLY A 252 -36.39 -3.16 -15.23
CA GLY A 252 -35.91 -4.56 -15.17
C GLY A 252 -35.12 -5.00 -16.40
N GLY A 253 -34.14 -4.19 -16.81
CA GLY A 253 -33.11 -4.50 -17.79
C GLY A 253 -31.72 -4.54 -17.12
N ILE A 254 -30.70 -4.82 -17.94
CA ILE A 254 -29.33 -5.22 -17.58
C ILE A 254 -28.53 -4.15 -16.79
N ASP A 255 -29.08 -2.95 -16.54
CA ASP A 255 -28.52 -1.88 -15.69
C ASP A 255 -28.92 -2.02 -14.21
N ALA A 256 -28.62 -3.18 -13.61
CA ALA A 256 -29.38 -3.70 -12.47
C ALA A 256 -29.13 -3.07 -11.08
N TYR A 257 -28.20 -2.14 -10.89
CA TYR A 257 -27.93 -1.56 -9.56
C TYR A 257 -27.56 -0.06 -9.60
N SER A 258 -28.32 0.77 -8.88
CA SER A 258 -27.93 2.16 -8.62
C SER A 258 -27.21 2.25 -7.27
N HIS A 259 -25.92 2.59 -7.30
CA HIS A 259 -25.18 2.90 -6.07
C HIS A 259 -25.39 4.37 -5.73
N ARG A 260 -25.89 4.66 -4.51
CA ARG A 260 -26.04 6.02 -4.00
C ARG A 260 -25.13 6.21 -2.79
N THR A 261 -24.31 7.25 -2.82
CA THR A 261 -23.64 7.74 -1.62
C THR A 261 -24.54 8.78 -0.96
N HIS A 262 -24.96 8.52 0.28
CA HIS A 262 -25.74 9.47 1.09
C HIS A 262 -24.85 10.51 1.74
N PHE A 263 -23.66 10.09 2.17
CA PHE A 263 -22.66 10.96 2.78
C PHE A 263 -21.26 10.35 2.64
N GLY A 264 -20.25 11.19 2.51
CA GLY A 264 -18.85 10.78 2.44
C GLY A 264 -17.95 11.78 3.18
N LEU A 265 -17.03 11.27 3.99
CA LEU A 265 -16.06 12.08 4.74
C LEU A 265 -14.66 11.53 4.49
N ILE A 266 -13.81 12.31 3.84
CA ILE A 266 -12.46 11.89 3.44
C ILE A 266 -11.44 12.78 4.13
N ARG A 267 -10.42 12.21 4.77
CA ARG A 267 -9.31 12.96 5.34
C ARG A 267 -8.45 13.60 4.24
N SER A 268 -7.96 14.81 4.47
CA SER A 268 -6.97 15.46 3.61
C SER A 268 -5.62 14.73 3.61
N GLU A 269 -5.23 14.16 4.75
CA GLU A 269 -3.97 13.43 4.95
C GLU A 269 -4.24 12.02 5.48
N THR A 270 -3.40 11.07 5.06
CA THR A 270 -3.48 9.67 5.50
C THR A 270 -2.61 9.42 6.73
N ASN A 271 -3.07 8.57 7.64
CA ASN A 271 -2.24 8.01 8.72
C ASN A 271 -1.69 6.62 8.35
N ALA A 272 -1.66 6.26 7.07
CA ALA A 272 -0.87 5.12 6.61
C ALA A 272 0.59 5.28 7.03
N ALA A 273 1.31 4.17 7.14
CA ALA A 273 2.72 4.20 7.51
C ALA A 273 3.50 5.05 6.49
N ARG A 274 4.31 5.99 7.00
CA ARG A 274 5.18 6.81 6.15
C ARG A 274 6.52 6.12 6.04
N PHE A 275 7.03 6.03 4.83
CA PHE A 275 8.32 5.45 4.52
C PHE A 275 9.24 6.51 3.96
N SER A 276 10.46 6.55 4.47
CA SER A 276 11.52 7.42 3.96
C SER A 276 12.53 6.60 3.15
N ALA A 277 13.34 7.27 2.36
CA ALA A 277 14.53 6.70 1.75
C ALA A 277 15.73 7.61 2.03
N VAL A 278 16.82 7.01 2.50
CA VAL A 278 18.13 7.62 2.61
C VAL A 278 18.94 7.22 1.38
N VAL A 279 19.30 8.20 0.56
CA VAL A 279 20.19 8.00 -0.58
C VAL A 279 21.59 8.45 -0.20
N MET A 280 22.53 7.51 -0.23
CA MET A 280 23.91 7.71 0.19
C MET A 280 24.74 8.28 -0.97
N ALA A 281 24.97 9.59 -0.97
CA ALA A 281 25.63 10.33 -2.06
C ALA A 281 26.88 11.11 -1.60
N ALA A 282 27.51 10.67 -0.51
CA ALA A 282 28.66 11.36 0.11
C ALA A 282 30.03 10.74 -0.26
N GLY A 283 30.06 9.68 -1.07
CA GLY A 283 31.27 8.91 -1.36
C GLY A 283 32.27 9.62 -2.28
N LEU A 284 33.57 9.32 -2.10
CA LEU A 284 34.70 9.92 -2.82
C LEU A 284 34.88 9.44 -4.28
N SER A 285 34.26 8.31 -4.67
CA SER A 285 34.39 7.71 -6.02
C SER A 285 35.82 7.39 -6.46
N GLU A 286 36.72 7.07 -5.52
CA GLU A 286 38.17 6.95 -5.77
C GLU A 286 38.56 6.00 -6.92
N ARG A 287 37.83 4.89 -7.09
CA ARG A 287 38.12 3.87 -8.12
C ARG A 287 37.76 4.32 -9.54
N MET A 288 36.84 5.26 -9.67
CA MET A 288 36.36 5.76 -10.95
C MET A 288 37.19 6.96 -11.46
N GLY A 289 38.02 7.57 -10.60
CA GLY A 289 38.83 8.74 -10.93
C GLY A 289 38.04 10.05 -11.08
N GLU A 290 36.72 9.95 -11.25
CA GLU A 290 35.76 11.05 -11.26
C GLU A 290 34.52 10.70 -10.42
N ASN A 291 33.69 11.69 -10.13
CA ASN A 291 32.50 11.49 -9.30
C ASN A 291 31.42 10.71 -10.07
N LYS A 292 31.34 9.40 -9.81
CA LYS A 292 30.44 8.48 -10.54
C LYS A 292 28.97 8.86 -10.46
N LEU A 293 28.57 9.56 -9.39
CA LEU A 293 27.19 10.02 -9.19
C LEU A 293 26.77 11.09 -10.19
N LEU A 294 27.75 11.85 -10.72
CA LEU A 294 27.54 12.94 -11.67
C LEU A 294 27.71 12.50 -13.13
N LEU A 295 28.09 11.24 -13.36
CA LEU A 295 28.25 10.72 -14.71
C LEU A 295 26.91 10.71 -15.47
N PRO A 296 26.89 11.09 -16.76
CA PRO A 296 25.71 11.00 -17.60
C PRO A 296 25.23 9.55 -17.76
N LEU A 297 23.93 9.33 -17.64
CA LEU A 297 23.27 8.04 -17.85
C LEU A 297 21.99 8.27 -18.64
N GLY A 298 22.12 8.29 -19.98
CA GLY A 298 21.07 8.75 -20.88
C GLY A 298 20.83 10.26 -20.73
N ALA A 299 19.58 10.66 -20.51
CA ALA A 299 19.19 12.06 -20.31
C ALA A 299 19.40 12.56 -18.87
N LYS A 300 19.74 11.68 -17.92
CA LYS A 300 19.91 11.99 -16.49
C LYS A 300 21.35 11.72 -16.08
N THR A 301 21.75 12.10 -14.86
CA THR A 301 22.97 11.57 -14.23
C THR A 301 22.65 10.27 -13.49
N VAL A 302 23.68 9.51 -13.07
CA VAL A 302 23.52 8.33 -12.21
C VAL A 302 22.71 8.63 -10.95
N LEU A 303 23.03 9.74 -10.26
CA LEU A 303 22.31 10.14 -9.06
C LEU A 303 20.87 10.54 -9.36
N ALA A 304 20.64 11.35 -10.41
CA ALA A 304 19.28 11.74 -10.80
C ALA A 304 18.42 10.53 -11.17
N GLN A 305 19.00 9.54 -11.87
CA GLN A 305 18.31 8.31 -12.22
C GLN A 305 17.97 7.47 -10.97
N THR A 306 18.92 7.33 -10.04
CA THR A 306 18.67 6.65 -8.75
C THR A 306 17.54 7.31 -7.97
N LEU A 307 17.58 8.64 -7.84
CA LEU A 307 16.56 9.43 -7.16
C LEU A 307 15.19 9.28 -7.82
N ASN A 308 15.15 9.27 -9.15
CA ASN A 308 13.92 9.05 -9.91
C ASN A 308 13.31 7.67 -9.57
N GLN A 309 14.09 6.60 -9.57
CA GLN A 309 13.58 5.27 -9.21
C GLN A 309 13.06 5.23 -7.77
N VAL A 310 13.81 5.79 -6.83
CA VAL A 310 13.42 5.86 -5.42
C VAL A 310 12.10 6.63 -5.26
N ALA A 311 11.94 7.78 -5.92
CA ALA A 311 10.72 8.60 -5.84
C ALA A 311 9.48 7.87 -6.36
N HIS A 312 9.62 7.06 -7.41
CA HIS A 312 8.50 6.30 -7.98
C HIS A 312 8.14 5.05 -7.17
N SER A 313 8.90 4.67 -6.13
CA SER A 313 8.57 3.52 -5.27
C SER A 313 7.35 3.74 -4.38
N GLY A 314 7.02 5.01 -4.10
CA GLY A 314 5.94 5.40 -3.19
C GLY A 314 6.37 5.76 -1.76
N VAL A 315 7.67 6.00 -1.51
CA VAL A 315 8.15 6.69 -0.30
C VAL A 315 7.65 8.14 -0.25
N GLN A 316 7.58 8.74 0.94
CA GLN A 316 7.09 10.13 1.12
C GLN A 316 8.22 11.14 1.39
N GLU A 317 9.41 10.65 1.74
CA GLU A 317 10.58 11.46 2.03
C GLU A 317 11.80 10.81 1.41
N ILE A 318 12.57 11.59 0.65
CA ILE A 318 13.90 11.22 0.18
C ILE A 318 14.90 12.16 0.87
N LEU A 319 15.76 11.57 1.69
CA LEU A 319 16.86 12.24 2.34
C LEU A 319 18.15 11.87 1.62
N VAL A 320 18.82 12.85 1.03
CA VAL A 320 20.08 12.63 0.33
C VAL A 320 21.22 13.10 1.22
N VAL A 321 22.15 12.20 1.52
CA VAL A 321 23.37 12.55 2.27
C VAL A 321 24.46 12.93 1.29
N THR A 322 24.90 14.18 1.34
CA THR A 322 25.94 14.73 0.45
C THR A 322 27.26 14.92 1.20
N GLY A 323 28.37 14.94 0.47
CA GLY A 323 29.73 15.04 1.03
C GLY A 323 30.69 15.63 0.00
N TYR A 324 31.51 14.78 -0.60
CA TYR A 324 32.39 15.17 -1.70
C TYR A 324 31.63 15.84 -2.85
N GLU A 325 32.17 16.95 -3.38
CA GLU A 325 31.52 17.80 -4.40
C GLU A 325 30.05 18.17 -4.12
N ARG A 326 29.75 18.42 -2.84
CA ARG A 326 28.42 18.77 -2.33
C ARG A 326 27.58 19.64 -3.27
N GLU A 327 28.10 20.79 -3.70
CA GLU A 327 27.33 21.75 -4.50
C GLU A 327 26.81 21.16 -5.81
N LYS A 328 27.63 20.36 -6.50
CA LYS A 328 27.24 19.69 -7.74
C LYS A 328 26.19 18.60 -7.48
N ALA A 329 26.40 17.79 -6.44
CA ALA A 329 25.46 16.74 -6.07
C ALA A 329 24.10 17.30 -5.64
N GLU A 330 24.09 18.37 -4.84
CA GLU A 330 22.86 19.05 -4.38
C GLU A 330 22.11 19.70 -5.55
N ALA A 331 22.82 20.29 -6.52
CA ALA A 331 22.20 20.83 -7.74
C ALA A 331 21.46 19.74 -8.53
N VAL A 332 22.10 18.58 -8.75
CA VAL A 332 21.48 17.41 -9.41
C VAL A 332 20.25 16.93 -8.64
N CYS A 333 20.30 16.89 -7.31
CA CYS A 333 19.16 16.47 -6.49
C CYS A 333 17.97 17.41 -6.64
N LEU A 334 18.21 18.72 -6.60
CA LEU A 334 17.17 19.74 -6.73
C LEU A 334 16.53 19.71 -8.13
N GLU A 335 17.33 19.51 -9.17
CA GLU A 335 16.83 19.33 -10.54
C GLU A 335 15.98 18.07 -10.66
N ALA A 336 16.46 16.93 -10.16
CA ALA A 336 15.72 15.66 -10.19
C ALA A 336 14.39 15.74 -9.42
N ALA A 337 14.33 16.51 -8.34
CA ALA A 337 13.12 16.68 -7.54
C ALA A 337 11.98 17.41 -8.26
N LEU A 338 12.26 18.10 -9.37
CA LEU A 338 11.22 18.72 -10.21
C LEU A 338 10.30 17.67 -10.85
N ASP A 339 10.83 16.47 -11.10
CA ASP A 339 10.11 15.34 -11.70
C ASP A 339 9.49 14.39 -10.66
N PHE A 340 9.65 14.67 -9.36
CA PHE A 340 9.13 13.76 -8.33
C PHE A 340 7.59 13.77 -8.27
N PRO A 341 6.97 12.65 -7.88
CA PRO A 341 5.55 12.65 -7.57
C PRO A 341 5.25 13.66 -6.44
N PRO A 342 4.09 14.34 -6.45
CA PRO A 342 3.79 15.47 -5.57
C PRO A 342 3.78 15.15 -4.07
N ASP A 343 3.61 13.88 -3.72
CA ASP A 343 3.60 13.40 -2.33
C ASP A 343 5.01 13.09 -1.79
N VAL A 344 6.06 13.30 -2.59
CA VAL A 344 7.45 12.99 -2.25
C VAL A 344 8.22 14.28 -1.96
N SER A 345 8.77 14.37 -0.76
CA SER A 345 9.62 15.50 -0.35
C SER A 345 11.11 15.15 -0.49
N LEU A 346 11.92 16.13 -0.89
CA LEU A 346 13.39 16.05 -0.89
C LEU A 346 13.96 16.81 0.31
N ARG A 347 14.90 16.18 1.02
CA ARG A 347 15.74 16.82 2.05
C ARG A 347 17.21 16.52 1.80
N LEU A 348 18.03 17.57 1.81
CA LEU A 348 19.48 17.45 1.64
C LEU A 348 20.16 17.52 3.01
N VAL A 349 21.09 16.60 3.26
CA VAL A 349 21.85 16.53 4.50
C VAL A 349 23.33 16.45 4.17
N TYR A 350 24.03 17.56 4.36
CA TYR A 350 25.48 17.59 4.20
C TYR A 350 26.18 16.90 5.38
N ASN A 351 27.03 15.91 5.09
CA ASN A 351 27.96 15.31 6.03
C ASN A 351 29.36 15.91 5.85
N PRO A 352 29.88 16.73 6.80
CA PRO A 352 31.23 17.26 6.73
C PRO A 352 32.31 16.19 6.97
N ASP A 353 31.96 15.12 7.68
CA ASP A 353 32.87 14.04 8.09
C ASP A 353 32.80 12.85 7.12
N TYR A 354 32.52 13.10 5.84
CA TYR A 354 32.33 12.05 4.83
C TYR A 354 33.59 11.21 4.57
N GLU A 355 34.77 11.79 4.82
CA GLU A 355 36.07 11.10 4.75
C GLU A 355 36.29 10.12 5.92
N CYS A 356 35.52 10.23 7.01
CA CYS A 356 35.63 9.35 8.17
C CYS A 356 34.89 8.01 8.01
N GLY A 357 34.44 7.68 6.80
CA GLY A 357 33.81 6.41 6.44
C GLY A 357 32.27 6.45 6.40
N GLN A 358 31.66 5.40 5.82
CA GLN A 358 30.23 5.40 5.52
C GLN A 358 29.32 5.53 6.76
N GLY A 359 29.81 5.14 7.95
CA GLY A 359 29.06 5.18 9.19
C GLY A 359 28.65 6.57 9.64
N THR A 360 29.47 7.60 9.38
CA THR A 360 29.14 8.99 9.72
C THR A 360 27.96 9.50 8.87
N SER A 361 27.91 9.12 7.60
CA SER A 361 26.80 9.44 6.68
C SER A 361 25.51 8.75 7.11
N VAL A 362 25.57 7.47 7.50
CA VAL A 362 24.39 6.72 8.00
C VAL A 362 23.87 7.35 9.30
N ALA A 363 24.78 7.65 10.23
CA ALA A 363 24.41 8.25 11.52
C ALA A 363 23.70 9.60 11.34
N ARG A 364 24.23 10.43 10.44
CA ARG A 364 23.68 11.75 10.17
C ARG A 364 22.33 11.68 9.46
N ALA A 365 22.16 10.78 8.51
CA ALA A 365 20.86 10.51 7.89
C ALA A 365 19.82 10.06 8.91
N SER A 366 20.16 9.05 9.71
CA SER A 366 19.27 8.46 10.71
C SER A 366 18.76 9.49 11.71
N SER A 367 19.62 10.44 12.08
CA SER A 367 19.28 11.54 12.98
C SER A 367 18.39 12.62 12.36
N ALA A 368 18.37 12.72 11.02
CA ALA A 368 17.66 13.74 10.27
C ALA A 368 16.32 13.26 9.66
N LEU A 369 16.05 11.96 9.71
CA LEU A 369 14.80 11.34 9.29
C LEU A 369 13.60 11.95 10.01
N SER A 370 12.47 12.07 9.30
CA SER A 370 11.22 12.53 9.90
C SER A 370 10.79 11.66 11.08
N ALA A 371 10.36 12.30 12.17
CA ALA A 371 9.79 11.60 13.32
C ALA A 371 8.52 10.79 12.98
N GLN A 372 7.85 11.14 11.86
CA GLN A 372 6.68 10.42 11.35
C GLN A 372 7.04 9.18 10.51
N SER A 373 8.32 8.98 10.17
CA SER A 373 8.76 7.83 9.38
C SER A 373 8.64 6.54 10.19
N SER A 374 7.86 5.59 9.69
CA SER A 374 7.71 4.25 10.27
C SER A 374 8.94 3.38 9.98
N ALA A 375 9.56 3.56 8.82
CA ALA A 375 10.76 2.84 8.40
C ALA A 375 11.47 3.62 7.28
N ALA A 376 12.78 3.40 7.14
CA ALA A 376 13.59 4.07 6.12
C ALA A 376 14.42 3.08 5.31
N PHE A 377 14.40 3.24 3.99
CA PHE A 377 15.35 2.58 3.10
C PHE A 377 16.72 3.22 3.22
N TYR A 378 17.76 2.41 3.06
CA TYR A 378 19.12 2.88 2.79
C TYR A 378 19.51 2.37 1.40
N VAL A 379 19.75 3.32 0.51
CA VAL A 379 20.01 3.09 -0.91
C VAL A 379 21.35 3.74 -1.27
N PRO A 380 22.29 3.00 -1.88
CA PRO A 380 23.48 3.59 -2.48
C PRO A 380 23.10 4.56 -3.61
N GLY A 381 23.75 5.72 -3.71
CA GLY A 381 23.46 6.72 -4.75
C GLY A 381 23.90 6.30 -6.16
N ASP A 382 24.67 5.22 -6.26
CA ASP A 382 25.25 4.61 -7.44
C ASP A 382 24.53 3.33 -7.89
N GLN A 383 23.29 3.13 -7.43
CA GLN A 383 22.37 2.08 -7.89
C GLN A 383 21.25 2.67 -8.77
N PRO A 384 21.53 3.11 -10.01
CA PRO A 384 20.55 3.81 -10.86
C PRO A 384 19.36 2.95 -11.29
N PHE A 385 19.46 1.63 -11.15
CA PHE A 385 18.40 0.70 -11.56
C PHE A 385 17.65 0.08 -10.39
N VAL A 386 17.87 0.55 -9.15
CA VAL A 386 17.11 0.08 -7.98
C VAL A 386 15.62 0.07 -8.29
N SER A 387 14.97 -1.09 -8.19
CA SER A 387 13.61 -1.22 -8.70
C SER A 387 12.58 -0.57 -7.76
N PRO A 388 11.72 0.34 -8.27
CA PRO A 388 10.58 0.86 -7.51
C PRO A 388 9.64 -0.24 -7.03
N VAL A 389 9.48 -1.30 -7.83
CA VAL A 389 8.63 -2.46 -7.54
C VAL A 389 9.19 -3.26 -6.37
N LEU A 390 10.51 -3.45 -6.30
CA LEU A 390 11.19 -4.08 -5.16
C LEU A 390 10.96 -3.28 -3.88
N MET A 391 11.25 -1.98 -3.92
CA MET A 391 11.04 -1.10 -2.76
C MET A 391 9.59 -1.11 -2.31
N ARG A 392 8.63 -1.10 -3.25
CA ARG A 392 7.22 -1.22 -2.92
C ARG A 392 6.86 -2.54 -2.25
N GLN A 393 7.34 -3.67 -2.77
CA GLN A 393 7.14 -4.99 -2.16
C GLN A 393 7.70 -5.05 -0.72
N MET A 394 8.85 -4.41 -0.47
CA MET A 394 9.44 -4.32 0.86
C MET A 394 8.60 -3.47 1.83
N MET A 395 7.96 -2.39 1.36
CA MET A 395 7.03 -1.60 2.16
C MET A 395 5.72 -2.34 2.42
N GLU A 396 5.15 -3.02 1.42
CA GLU A 396 3.89 -3.79 1.53
C GLU A 396 3.97 -4.90 2.58
N THR A 397 5.16 -5.46 2.77
CA THR A 397 5.44 -6.56 3.72
C THR A 397 6.12 -6.09 5.01
N HIS A 398 6.28 -4.77 5.18
CA HIS A 398 6.92 -4.21 6.36
C HIS A 398 6.14 -4.55 7.63
N MET A 399 6.89 -4.95 8.67
CA MET A 399 6.38 -5.18 10.01
C MET A 399 7.22 -4.41 11.00
N ALA A 400 6.56 -3.85 12.02
CA ALA A 400 7.24 -3.25 13.15
C ALA A 400 8.26 -4.23 13.72
N GLY A 401 9.44 -3.74 14.04
CA GLY A 401 10.47 -4.58 14.63
C GLY A 401 11.42 -5.29 13.65
N ARG A 402 11.24 -5.12 12.34
CA ARG A 402 11.94 -5.91 11.30
C ARG A 402 12.87 -5.09 10.42
N ILE A 403 13.82 -5.78 9.79
CA ILE A 403 14.73 -5.26 8.77
C ILE A 403 14.45 -6.02 7.48
N SER A 404 13.83 -5.38 6.48
CA SER A 404 13.63 -6.03 5.18
C SER A 404 14.89 -5.87 4.34
N GLN A 405 15.46 -6.97 3.86
CA GLN A 405 16.69 -6.98 3.07
C GLN A 405 16.43 -7.57 1.69
N ALA A 406 16.79 -6.82 0.63
CA ALA A 406 16.68 -7.32 -0.73
C ALA A 406 17.66 -8.47 -0.98
N VAL A 407 17.21 -9.52 -1.69
CA VAL A 407 18.01 -10.71 -2.01
C VAL A 407 17.86 -11.06 -3.50
N TYR A 408 18.99 -11.25 -4.17
CA TYR A 408 19.06 -11.74 -5.55
C TYR A 408 19.94 -13.00 -5.62
N LEU A 409 19.38 -14.10 -6.14
CA LEU A 409 20.08 -15.39 -6.23
C LEU A 409 20.80 -15.80 -4.93
N GLY A 410 20.12 -15.61 -3.79
CA GLY A 410 20.64 -15.94 -2.45
C GLY A 410 21.65 -14.94 -1.89
N LYS A 411 22.02 -13.88 -2.63
CA LYS A 411 22.91 -12.83 -2.17
C LYS A 411 22.12 -11.63 -1.65
N SER A 412 22.35 -11.29 -0.38
CA SER A 412 21.82 -10.06 0.22
C SER A 412 22.44 -8.81 -0.43
N GLY A 413 21.62 -7.81 -0.69
CA GLY A 413 22.03 -6.54 -1.28
C GLY A 413 21.25 -5.36 -0.74
N SER A 414 21.46 -4.21 -1.40
CA SER A 414 20.64 -3.01 -1.24
C SER A 414 19.41 -3.09 -2.18
N PRO A 415 18.33 -2.35 -1.88
CA PRO A 415 18.13 -1.50 -0.72
C PRO A 415 17.82 -2.31 0.55
N VAL A 416 18.03 -1.70 1.72
CA VAL A 416 17.64 -2.29 3.02
C VAL A 416 16.65 -1.36 3.71
N LEU A 417 15.51 -1.89 4.14
CA LEU A 417 14.48 -1.16 4.89
C LEU A 417 14.63 -1.45 6.38
N PHE A 418 14.97 -0.42 7.17
CA PHE A 418 15.02 -0.54 8.62
C PHE A 418 13.77 0.06 9.24
N ASP A 419 13.10 -0.71 10.10
CA ASP A 419 12.10 -0.18 11.02
C ASP A 419 12.65 0.96 11.88
N ARG A 420 11.81 1.92 12.22
CA ARG A 420 12.17 3.09 13.04
C ARG A 420 12.84 2.73 14.37
N GLN A 421 12.57 1.55 14.93
CA GLN A 421 13.22 1.13 16.18
C GLN A 421 14.74 1.05 16.06
N PHE A 422 15.27 0.87 14.84
CA PHE A 422 16.71 0.77 14.58
C PHE A 422 17.35 2.14 14.32
N PHE A 423 16.58 3.20 14.14
CA PHE A 423 17.13 4.54 13.86
C PHE A 423 18.08 5.01 14.97
N PRO A 424 17.78 4.88 16.28
CA PRO A 424 18.73 5.29 17.33
C PRO A 424 20.08 4.58 17.24
N GLU A 425 20.10 3.30 16.87
CA GLU A 425 21.36 2.55 16.72
C GLU A 425 22.12 2.95 15.45
N LEU A 426 21.41 3.14 14.34
CA LEU A 426 21.99 3.64 13.09
C LEU A 426 22.57 5.04 13.28
N SER A 427 21.90 5.91 14.05
CA SER A 427 22.37 7.24 14.46
C SER A 427 23.65 7.22 15.30
N GLY A 428 23.97 6.09 15.93
CA GLY A 428 25.16 5.91 16.76
C GLY A 428 26.39 5.35 16.02
N LEU A 429 26.27 5.03 14.73
CA LEU A 429 27.37 4.46 13.95
C LEU A 429 28.51 5.45 13.75
N LYS A 430 29.74 4.93 13.64
CA LYS A 430 30.98 5.70 13.48
C LYS A 430 31.96 4.95 12.57
N GLY A 431 32.91 5.69 12.01
CA GLY A 431 33.96 5.11 11.16
C GLY A 431 33.41 4.52 9.87
N ASP A 432 34.15 3.59 9.28
CA ASP A 432 33.76 2.91 8.04
C ASP A 432 32.82 1.72 8.26
N VAL A 433 31.79 1.97 9.07
CA VAL A 433 30.80 0.97 9.47
C VAL A 433 29.42 1.38 8.97
N GLY A 434 28.95 0.73 7.91
CA GLY A 434 27.58 0.90 7.44
C GLY A 434 26.53 0.13 8.25
N GLY A 435 25.27 0.26 7.85
CA GLY A 435 24.12 -0.44 8.46
C GLY A 435 24.23 -1.97 8.51
N ARG A 436 25.17 -2.57 7.76
CA ARG A 436 25.51 -4.01 7.83
C ARG A 436 25.80 -4.50 9.24
N GLN A 437 26.35 -3.67 10.13
CA GLN A 437 26.60 -4.08 11.52
C GLN A 437 25.31 -4.26 12.31
N VAL A 438 24.31 -3.40 12.11
CA VAL A 438 22.99 -3.53 12.74
C VAL A 438 22.33 -4.84 12.27
N ILE A 439 22.40 -5.13 10.97
CA ILE A 439 21.88 -6.39 10.39
C ILE A 439 22.54 -7.62 11.06
N LYS A 440 23.87 -7.61 11.21
CA LYS A 440 24.63 -8.70 11.86
C LYS A 440 24.27 -8.86 13.33
N ARG A 441 23.90 -7.77 14.03
CA ARG A 441 23.52 -7.79 15.44
C ARG A 441 22.12 -8.35 15.66
N TYR A 442 21.20 -8.13 14.71
CA TYR A 442 19.81 -8.59 14.80
C TYR A 442 19.42 -9.54 13.66
N PRO A 443 20.08 -10.71 13.52
CA PRO A 443 19.76 -11.65 12.44
C PRO A 443 18.31 -12.14 12.51
N GLN A 444 17.73 -12.22 13.71
CA GLN A 444 16.34 -12.62 13.93
C GLN A 444 15.33 -11.56 13.46
N ALA A 445 15.74 -10.30 13.31
CA ALA A 445 14.89 -9.23 12.81
C ALA A 445 14.90 -9.16 11.27
N VAL A 446 15.86 -9.82 10.61
CA VAL A 446 16.04 -9.75 9.16
C VAL A 446 14.98 -10.58 8.45
N VAL A 447 14.26 -9.95 7.53
CA VAL A 447 13.30 -10.58 6.63
C VAL A 447 13.84 -10.46 5.21
N PRO A 448 14.28 -11.57 4.58
CA PRO A 448 14.75 -11.53 3.21
C PRO A 448 13.58 -11.31 2.23
N VAL A 449 13.80 -10.47 1.23
CA VAL A 449 12.85 -10.19 0.16
C VAL A 449 13.51 -10.54 -1.17
N SER A 450 13.17 -11.72 -1.70
CA SER A 450 13.68 -12.19 -2.99
C SER A 450 13.11 -11.37 -4.14
N PHE A 451 13.97 -11.00 -5.09
CA PHE A 451 13.58 -10.21 -6.25
C PHE A 451 14.42 -10.55 -7.47
N ASP A 452 13.79 -11.12 -8.50
CA ASP A 452 14.46 -11.71 -9.66
C ASP A 452 14.63 -10.70 -10.82
N LEU A 453 15.33 -9.61 -10.56
CA LEU A 453 15.70 -8.63 -11.59
C LEU A 453 17.15 -8.18 -11.37
N ALA A 454 18.08 -8.74 -12.15
CA ALA A 454 19.52 -8.54 -11.97
C ALA A 454 19.94 -7.06 -12.02
N SER A 455 19.35 -6.28 -12.93
CA SER A 455 19.67 -4.86 -13.10
C SER A 455 19.40 -4.07 -11.81
N SER A 456 18.41 -4.46 -11.00
CA SER A 456 18.08 -3.80 -9.73
C SER A 456 19.20 -3.81 -8.69
N PHE A 457 20.23 -4.63 -8.89
CA PHE A 457 21.35 -4.82 -7.97
C PHE A 457 22.70 -4.40 -8.58
N LEU A 458 22.68 -3.65 -9.69
CA LEU A 458 23.88 -3.14 -10.33
C LEU A 458 24.42 -1.92 -9.59
N ASP A 459 25.56 -2.08 -8.92
CA ASP A 459 26.40 -1.01 -8.40
C ASP A 459 27.39 -0.53 -9.48
N LEU A 460 27.72 0.76 -9.50
CA LEU A 460 28.71 1.32 -10.45
C LEU A 460 30.08 1.48 -9.79
N ASP A 461 30.81 0.39 -9.56
CA ASP A 461 32.10 0.46 -8.85
C ASP A 461 33.31 0.68 -9.77
N ASP A 462 33.20 0.27 -11.03
CA ASP A 462 34.25 0.40 -12.03
C ASP A 462 33.73 0.85 -13.41
N PRO A 463 34.61 1.25 -14.35
CA PRO A 463 34.19 1.72 -15.67
C PRO A 463 33.40 0.69 -16.50
N SER A 464 33.59 -0.61 -16.25
CA SER A 464 32.84 -1.66 -16.94
C SER A 464 31.39 -1.74 -16.46
N ASP A 465 31.13 -1.50 -15.18
CA ASP A 465 29.77 -1.37 -14.64
C ASP A 465 29.04 -0.18 -15.24
N TYR A 466 29.73 0.96 -15.36
CA TYR A 466 29.16 2.14 -16.02
C TYR A 466 28.83 1.88 -17.50
N ALA A 467 29.73 1.22 -18.25
CA ALA A 467 29.45 0.83 -19.63
C ALA A 467 28.22 -0.09 -19.74
N ARG A 468 28.06 -1.05 -18.81
CA ARG A 468 26.86 -1.90 -18.72
C ARG A 468 25.61 -1.08 -18.43
N ALA A 469 25.69 -0.09 -17.55
CA ALA A 469 24.58 0.81 -17.24
C ALA A 469 24.15 1.63 -18.46
N CYS A 470 25.10 2.20 -19.21
CA CYS A 470 24.80 2.91 -20.45
C CYS A 470 24.12 2.02 -21.50
N ALA A 471 24.53 0.75 -21.58
CA ALA A 471 23.91 -0.21 -22.50
C ALA A 471 22.45 -0.50 -22.13
N LEU A 472 22.13 -0.65 -20.83
CA LEU A 472 20.76 -0.89 -20.36
C LEU A 472 19.82 0.27 -20.71
N ILE A 473 20.25 1.51 -20.53
CA ILE A 473 19.44 2.70 -20.88
C ILE A 473 19.25 2.85 -22.38
N SER A 474 20.19 2.35 -23.18
CA SER A 474 20.09 2.42 -24.64
C SER A 474 19.16 1.34 -25.22
N SER A 475 18.76 0.35 -24.41
CA SER A 475 17.85 -0.74 -24.79
C SER A 475 16.41 -0.55 -24.33
N ASP A 476 16.16 0.42 -23.45
CA ASP A 476 14.84 0.91 -23.06
C ASP A 476 14.38 2.03 -24.01
#